data_AF-A0A2W0FY67-F1
#
_entry.id   AF-A0A2W0FY67-F1
#
_cell.length_a   1.000
_cell.length_b   1.000
_cell.length_c   1.000
_cell.angle_alpha   90.00
_cell.angle_beta   90.00
_cell.angle_gamma   90.00
#
_symmetry.space_group_name_H-M   'P 1'
#
loop_
_entity.id
_entity.type
_entity.pdbx_description
1 polymer ?
#
loop_
_entity_poly.entity_id
_entity_poly.type
_entity_poly.pdbx_seq_one_letter_code
_entity_poly.pdbx_strand_id
1 'polypeptide(L)'
;MRKLYALFLVAAVPTVALADTPLEELQHDWSVCQYQTLEAKKENCFSSLSQKAHQASQMKNNTSAPLLIWSAIIDSSWAGAKGGLGALSLVKQARTNLEKAIEIEPNALQGSAWTSLGALYYQVPGWPIGFGDKDKADEMLKKALAINPDGIDPNYFYGDYLLKEKRTDEARRFLTKALKAPARPGREIADNGRRRDIERDLQSIP
;
A
#
# COMPACT_ATOMS: atom_id res chain seq x y z
N MET A 1 -31.98 -67.04 -7.67
CA MET A 1 -32.05 -65.56 -7.55
C MET A 1 -30.63 -65.02 -7.37
N ARG A 2 -30.11 -64.30 -8.37
CA ARG A 2 -28.69 -63.90 -8.48
C ARG A 2 -28.55 -62.44 -8.00
N LYS A 3 -27.90 -62.21 -6.86
CA LYS A 3 -27.70 -60.87 -6.30
C LYS A 3 -26.59 -60.15 -7.09
N LEU A 4 -26.94 -59.07 -7.80
CA LEU A 4 -25.96 -58.14 -8.37
C LEU A 4 -25.45 -57.22 -7.26
N TYR A 5 -24.14 -57.16 -7.05
CA TYR A 5 -23.49 -56.14 -6.24
C TYR A 5 -23.01 -55.02 -7.17
N ALA A 6 -23.60 -53.84 -7.07
CA ALA A 6 -23.15 -52.65 -7.78
C ALA A 6 -21.98 -52.02 -7.00
N LEU A 7 -20.80 -52.00 -7.62
CA LEU A 7 -19.61 -51.36 -7.09
C LEU A 7 -19.67 -49.86 -7.40
N PHE A 8 -19.94 -49.03 -6.39
CA PHE A 8 -19.85 -47.58 -6.50
C PHE A 8 -18.37 -47.16 -6.42
N LEU A 9 -17.78 -46.74 -7.54
CA LEU A 9 -16.51 -46.04 -7.56
C LEU A 9 -16.74 -44.57 -7.14
N VAL A 10 -16.29 -44.22 -5.93
CA VAL A 10 -16.21 -42.82 -5.49
C VAL A 10 -14.91 -42.24 -6.04
N ALA A 11 -15.01 -41.38 -7.06
CA ALA A 11 -13.88 -40.60 -7.54
C ALA A 11 -13.57 -39.51 -6.49
N ALA A 12 -12.44 -39.64 -5.80
CA ALA A 12 -11.91 -38.59 -4.95
C ALA A 12 -11.39 -37.46 -5.84
N VAL A 13 -12.15 -36.36 -5.93
CA VAL A 13 -11.67 -35.12 -6.56
C VAL A 13 -10.65 -34.50 -5.59
N PRO A 14 -9.41 -34.22 -6.02
CA PRO A 14 -8.46 -33.55 -5.16
C PRO A 14 -8.96 -32.12 -4.92
N THR A 15 -9.40 -31.84 -3.70
CA THR A 15 -9.60 -30.47 -3.23
C THR A 15 -8.24 -29.79 -3.20
N VAL A 16 -7.95 -28.98 -4.21
CA VAL A 16 -6.85 -28.03 -4.14
C VAL A 16 -7.20 -27.05 -3.03
N ALA A 17 -6.53 -27.16 -1.88
CA ALA A 17 -6.62 -26.14 -0.84
C ALA A 17 -6.08 -24.84 -1.45
N LEU A 18 -6.98 -23.89 -1.73
CA LEU A 18 -6.60 -22.53 -2.08
C LEU A 18 -5.91 -21.95 -0.84
N ALA A 19 -4.57 -21.87 -0.88
CA ALA A 19 -3.83 -21.22 0.19
C ALA A 19 -4.19 -19.73 0.18
N ASP A 20 -4.82 -19.26 1.25
CA ASP A 20 -4.99 -17.83 1.49
C ASP A 20 -3.60 -17.18 1.53
N THR A 21 -3.36 -16.14 0.72
CA THR A 21 -2.12 -15.34 0.83
C THR A 21 -2.15 -14.58 2.15
N PRO A 22 -1.21 -14.81 3.08
CA PRO A 22 -1.14 -14.06 4.33
C PRO A 22 -0.83 -12.59 4.04
N LEU A 23 -1.42 -11.69 4.83
CA LEU A 23 -1.20 -10.25 4.70
C LEU A 23 0.29 -9.90 4.86
N GLU A 24 0.97 -10.58 5.78
CA GLU A 24 2.39 -10.43 6.09
C GLU A 24 3.27 -10.74 4.88
N GLU A 25 2.87 -11.69 4.04
CA GLU A 25 3.59 -12.03 2.81
C GLU A 25 3.52 -10.87 1.80
N LEU A 26 2.34 -10.27 1.60
CA LEU A 26 2.19 -9.09 0.73
C LEU A 26 3.03 -7.91 1.23
N GLN A 27 3.09 -7.72 2.55
CA GLN A 27 3.88 -6.67 3.19
C GLN A 27 5.37 -6.87 2.98
N HIS A 28 5.83 -8.10 3.17
CA HIS A 28 7.23 -8.48 2.98
C HIS A 28 7.61 -8.31 1.50
N ASP A 29 6.86 -8.91 0.58
CA ASP A 29 7.12 -8.86 -0.85
C ASP A 29 7.14 -7.41 -1.38
N TRP A 30 6.22 -6.56 -0.90
CA TRP A 30 6.21 -5.13 -1.25
C TRP A 30 7.52 -4.46 -0.82
N SER A 31 8.01 -4.75 0.39
CA SER A 31 9.24 -4.17 0.89
C SER A 31 10.47 -4.61 0.09
N VAL A 32 10.48 -5.86 -0.40
CA VAL A 32 11.52 -6.37 -1.29
C VAL A 32 11.45 -5.68 -2.66
N CYS A 33 10.26 -5.56 -3.26
CA CYS A 33 10.08 -4.83 -4.52
C CYS A 33 10.50 -3.36 -4.39
N GLN A 34 10.15 -2.69 -3.28
CA GLN A 34 10.43 -1.27 -3.10
C GLN A 34 11.91 -0.98 -2.81
N TYR A 35 12.53 -1.77 -1.92
CA TYR A 35 13.80 -1.39 -1.29
C TYR A 35 14.99 -2.31 -1.59
N GLN A 36 14.75 -3.50 -2.14
CA GLN A 36 15.82 -4.47 -2.46
C GLN A 36 15.87 -4.85 -3.94
N THR A 37 14.92 -4.38 -4.74
CA THR A 37 14.88 -4.62 -6.18
C THR A 37 15.51 -3.45 -6.94
N LEU A 38 16.34 -3.77 -7.93
CA LEU A 38 16.91 -2.78 -8.84
C LEU A 38 15.82 -1.99 -9.57
N GLU A 39 16.03 -0.70 -9.79
CA GLU A 39 15.02 0.19 -10.38
C GLU A 39 14.44 -0.36 -11.69
N ALA A 40 15.30 -0.82 -12.61
CA ALA A 40 14.89 -1.42 -13.88
C ALA A 40 14.05 -2.71 -13.77
N LYS A 41 13.97 -3.32 -12.58
CA LYS A 41 13.19 -4.54 -12.31
C LYS A 41 11.94 -4.27 -11.45
N LYS A 42 11.77 -3.05 -10.92
CA LYS A 42 10.66 -2.74 -10.01
C LYS A 42 9.29 -2.86 -10.67
N GLU A 43 9.13 -2.41 -11.93
CA GLU A 43 7.86 -2.53 -12.63
C GLU A 43 7.39 -4.00 -12.70
N ASN A 44 8.29 -4.91 -13.08
CA ASN A 44 7.97 -6.33 -13.16
C ASN A 44 7.67 -6.93 -11.78
N CYS A 45 8.46 -6.58 -10.75
CA CYS A 45 8.21 -7.04 -9.38
C CYS A 45 6.83 -6.62 -8.88
N PHE A 46 6.49 -5.34 -9.02
CA PHE A 46 5.20 -4.82 -8.57
C PHE A 46 4.03 -5.30 -9.42
N SER A 47 4.20 -5.52 -10.73
CA SER A 47 3.16 -6.11 -11.58
C SER A 47 2.73 -7.50 -11.09
N SER A 48 3.70 -8.38 -10.81
CA SER A 48 3.41 -9.72 -10.27
C SER A 48 2.79 -9.64 -8.88
N LEU A 49 3.30 -8.76 -8.01
CA LEU A 49 2.78 -8.60 -6.65
C LEU A 49 1.36 -7.99 -6.64
N SER A 50 1.07 -7.06 -7.55
CA SER A 50 -0.27 -6.47 -7.71
C SER A 50 -1.30 -7.56 -8.04
N GLN A 51 -0.99 -8.47 -8.98
CA GLN A 51 -1.88 -9.59 -9.30
C GLN A 51 -2.18 -10.46 -8.08
N LYS A 52 -1.16 -10.80 -7.28
CA LYS A 52 -1.31 -11.57 -6.04
C LYS A 52 -2.19 -10.83 -5.01
N ALA A 53 -1.98 -9.52 -4.84
CA ALA A 53 -2.78 -8.72 -3.92
C ALA A 53 -4.26 -8.61 -4.34
N HIS A 54 -4.51 -8.45 -5.64
CA HIS A 54 -5.88 -8.44 -6.20
C HIS A 54 -6.57 -9.80 -6.04
N GLN A 55 -5.87 -10.91 -6.25
CA GLN A 55 -6.42 -12.23 -6.01
C GLN A 55 -6.77 -12.43 -4.52
N ALA A 56 -5.87 -12.02 -3.62
CA ALA A 56 -6.09 -12.11 -2.18
C ALA A 56 -7.33 -11.33 -1.72
N SER A 57 -7.50 -10.08 -2.19
CA SER A 57 -8.69 -9.28 -1.86
C SER A 57 -9.97 -9.87 -2.44
N GLN A 58 -9.94 -10.36 -3.69
CA GLN A 58 -11.08 -10.98 -4.36
C GLN A 58 -11.53 -12.29 -3.70
N MET A 59 -10.60 -13.13 -3.23
CA MET A 59 -10.93 -14.35 -2.48
C MET A 59 -11.71 -14.07 -1.18
N LYS A 60 -11.58 -12.85 -0.64
CA LYS A 60 -12.36 -12.36 0.51
C LYS A 60 -13.53 -11.46 0.07
N ASN A 61 -14.01 -11.59 -1.16
CA ASN A 61 -15.08 -10.78 -1.75
C ASN A 61 -14.86 -9.26 -1.63
N ASN A 62 -13.60 -8.81 -1.59
CA ASN A 62 -13.22 -7.43 -1.37
C ASN A 62 -13.83 -6.83 -0.09
N THR A 63 -13.90 -7.61 0.99
CA THR A 63 -14.46 -7.16 2.30
C THR A 63 -13.41 -7.02 3.39
N SER A 64 -12.15 -7.38 3.12
CA SER A 64 -11.03 -7.19 4.06
C SER A 64 -10.37 -5.83 3.82
N ALA A 65 -10.56 -4.89 4.74
CA ALA A 65 -9.91 -3.58 4.69
C ALA A 65 -8.37 -3.69 4.62
N PRO A 66 -7.68 -4.54 5.41
CA PRO A 66 -6.24 -4.71 5.28
C PRO A 66 -5.77 -5.15 3.89
N LEU A 67 -6.48 -6.08 3.23
CA LEU A 67 -6.10 -6.56 1.89
C LEU A 67 -6.35 -5.49 0.82
N LEU A 68 -7.42 -4.71 0.94
CA LEU A 68 -7.69 -3.59 0.05
C LEU A 68 -6.63 -2.49 0.18
N ILE A 69 -6.22 -2.16 1.41
CA ILE A 69 -5.15 -1.19 1.69
C ILE A 69 -3.84 -1.64 1.05
N TRP A 70 -3.44 -2.90 1.24
CA TRP A 70 -2.19 -3.40 0.68
C TRP A 70 -2.22 -3.52 -0.84
N SER A 71 -3.34 -3.95 -1.43
CA SER A 71 -3.55 -3.89 -2.87
C SER A 71 -3.35 -2.48 -3.41
N ALA A 72 -3.92 -1.46 -2.76
CA ALA A 72 -3.75 -0.07 -3.16
C ALA A 72 -2.32 0.46 -3.00
N ILE A 73 -1.63 0.12 -1.91
CA ILE A 73 -0.22 0.49 -1.70
C ILE A 73 0.65 -0.10 -2.81
N ILE A 74 0.42 -1.37 -3.17
CA ILE A 74 1.16 -2.07 -4.22
C ILE A 74 0.88 -1.43 -5.58
N ASP A 75 -0.39 -1.16 -5.92
CA ASP A 75 -0.76 -0.50 -7.18
C ASP A 75 -0.20 0.92 -7.29
N SER A 76 -0.19 1.67 -6.19
CA SER A 76 0.41 3.01 -6.14
C SER A 76 1.92 2.97 -6.37
N SER A 77 2.59 1.98 -5.78
CA SER A 77 4.04 1.77 -5.94
C SER A 77 4.38 1.31 -7.37
N TRP A 78 3.54 0.44 -7.94
CA TRP A 78 3.64 0.01 -9.33
C TRP A 78 3.48 1.19 -10.28
N ALA A 79 2.50 2.06 -10.04
CA ALA A 79 2.26 3.26 -10.84
C ALA A 79 3.51 4.16 -10.87
N GLY A 80 4.17 4.34 -9.72
CA GLY A 80 5.42 5.07 -9.62
C GLY A 80 6.56 4.45 -10.44
N ALA A 81 6.71 3.12 -10.41
CA ALA A 81 7.73 2.41 -11.18
C ALA A 81 7.43 2.36 -12.69
N LYS A 82 6.15 2.28 -13.07
CA LYS A 82 5.68 2.14 -14.46
C LYS A 82 5.68 3.48 -15.21
N GLY A 83 5.22 4.55 -14.55
CA GLY A 83 4.98 5.84 -15.18
C GLY A 83 3.95 5.80 -16.33
N GLY A 84 3.88 6.91 -17.08
CA GLY A 84 3.04 7.02 -18.28
C GLY A 84 1.53 6.85 -18.03
N LEU A 85 0.77 6.59 -19.11
CA LEU A 85 -0.70 6.47 -19.05
C LEU A 85 -1.17 5.27 -18.22
N GLY A 86 -0.39 4.18 -18.18
CA GLY A 86 -0.70 2.99 -17.40
C GLY A 86 -0.64 3.23 -15.88
N ALA A 87 0.15 4.20 -15.42
CA ALA A 87 0.17 4.60 -14.01
C ALA A 87 -1.16 5.19 -13.55
N LEU A 88 -1.86 5.91 -14.43
CA LEU A 88 -3.10 6.61 -14.07
C LEU A 88 -4.25 5.66 -13.72
N SER A 89 -4.39 4.53 -14.44
CA SER A 89 -5.40 3.52 -14.11
C SER A 89 -5.12 2.86 -12.77
N LEU A 90 -3.84 2.60 -12.46
CA LEU A 90 -3.42 1.98 -11.21
C LEU A 90 -3.72 2.88 -10.01
N VAL A 91 -3.38 4.17 -10.06
CA VAL A 91 -3.68 5.10 -8.95
C VAL A 91 -5.18 5.34 -8.77
N LYS A 92 -5.99 5.25 -9.85
CA LYS A 92 -7.45 5.31 -9.75
C LYS A 92 -8.01 4.08 -9.04
N GLN A 93 -7.52 2.89 -9.39
CA GLN A 93 -7.90 1.64 -8.72
C GLN A 93 -7.47 1.65 -7.24
N ALA A 94 -6.24 2.10 -6.96
CA ALA A 94 -5.74 2.25 -5.60
C ALA A 94 -6.64 3.18 -4.77
N ARG A 95 -7.02 4.34 -5.32
CA ARG A 95 -7.95 5.27 -4.66
C ARG A 95 -9.28 4.58 -4.30
N THR A 96 -9.92 3.90 -5.25
CA THR A 96 -11.18 3.18 -5.01
C THR A 96 -11.04 2.13 -3.90
N ASN A 97 -9.93 1.38 -3.90
CA ASN A 97 -9.68 0.37 -2.86
C ASN A 97 -9.46 1.01 -1.47
N LEU A 98 -8.80 2.16 -1.40
CA LEU A 98 -8.58 2.90 -0.15
C LEU A 98 -9.89 3.50 0.38
N GLU A 99 -10.70 4.11 -0.48
CA GLU A 99 -12.02 4.64 -0.14
C GLU A 99 -12.91 3.50 0.41
N LYS A 100 -12.94 2.35 -0.26
CA LYS A 100 -13.69 1.18 0.21
C LYS A 100 -13.14 0.64 1.54
N ALA A 101 -11.82 0.59 1.72
CA ALA A 101 -11.24 0.15 2.98
C ALA A 101 -11.61 1.07 4.15
N ILE A 102 -11.68 2.38 3.91
CA ILE A 102 -12.14 3.38 4.88
C ILE A 102 -13.60 3.16 5.26
N GLU A 103 -14.47 2.84 4.29
CA GLU A 103 -15.87 2.50 4.55
C GLU A 103 -16.02 1.24 5.43
N ILE A 104 -15.16 0.24 5.22
CA ILE A 104 -15.19 -1.03 5.96
C ILE A 104 -14.63 -0.85 7.37
N GLU A 105 -13.43 -0.31 7.50
CA GLU A 105 -12.73 -0.16 8.77
C GLU A 105 -11.76 1.03 8.70
N PRO A 106 -12.19 2.24 9.10
CA PRO A 106 -11.43 3.47 8.89
C PRO A 106 -10.11 3.54 9.67
N ASN A 107 -9.95 2.72 10.71
CA ASN A 107 -8.74 2.67 11.53
C ASN A 107 -7.86 1.45 11.22
N ALA A 108 -8.23 0.63 10.23
CA ALA A 108 -7.48 -0.55 9.82
C ALA A 108 -6.00 -0.20 9.60
N LEU A 109 -5.13 -1.08 10.11
CA LEU A 109 -3.68 -0.92 10.00
C LEU A 109 -3.20 0.47 10.49
N GLN A 110 -3.76 0.93 11.61
CA GLN A 110 -3.42 2.23 12.23
C GLN A 110 -3.63 3.40 11.26
N GLY A 111 -4.73 3.37 10.50
CA GLY A 111 -5.11 4.45 9.59
C GLY A 111 -4.28 4.50 8.29
N SER A 112 -3.65 3.39 7.89
CA SER A 112 -2.81 3.33 6.68
C SER A 112 -3.58 3.76 5.41
N ALA A 113 -4.89 3.52 5.35
CA ALA A 113 -5.70 3.96 4.22
C ALA A 113 -5.66 5.49 4.02
N TRP A 114 -5.75 6.25 5.11
CA TRP A 114 -5.68 7.71 5.09
C TRP A 114 -4.30 8.22 4.65
N THR A 115 -3.23 7.59 5.15
CA THR A 115 -1.85 7.92 4.73
C THR A 115 -1.68 7.75 3.22
N SER A 116 -2.07 6.58 2.68
CA SER A 116 -1.92 6.26 1.27
C SER A 116 -2.83 7.10 0.38
N LEU A 117 -4.06 7.37 0.82
CA LEU A 117 -4.99 8.20 0.06
C LEU A 117 -4.52 9.66 0.00
N GLY A 118 -4.04 10.19 1.12
CA GLY A 118 -3.40 11.50 1.17
C GLY A 118 -2.18 11.59 0.26
N ALA A 119 -1.34 10.54 0.24
CA ALA A 119 -0.20 10.45 -0.66
C ALA A 119 -0.60 10.52 -2.14
N LEU A 120 -1.61 9.75 -2.55
CA LEU A 120 -2.13 9.80 -3.91
C LEU A 120 -2.63 11.20 -4.29
N TYR A 121 -3.32 11.89 -3.38
CA TYR A 121 -3.86 13.22 -3.67
C TYR A 121 -2.80 14.29 -3.94
N TYR A 122 -1.61 14.25 -3.33
CA TYR A 122 -0.56 15.22 -3.65
C TYR A 122 0.43 14.75 -4.74
N GLN A 123 0.53 13.44 -4.98
CA GLN A 123 1.48 12.88 -5.95
C GLN A 123 0.89 12.71 -7.36
N VAL A 124 -0.42 12.50 -7.47
CA VAL A 124 -1.10 12.32 -8.76
C VAL A 124 -1.39 13.71 -9.38
N PRO A 125 -1.32 13.87 -10.72
CA PRO A 125 -1.74 15.11 -11.37
C PRO A 125 -3.19 15.48 -11.07
N GLY A 126 -3.49 16.78 -11.01
CA GLY A 126 -4.86 17.28 -10.87
C GLY A 126 -5.72 17.12 -12.13
N TRP A 127 -6.92 17.69 -12.08
CA TRP A 127 -7.84 17.76 -13.23
C TRP A 127 -7.19 18.53 -14.41
N PRO A 128 -7.41 18.13 -15.68
CA PRO A 128 -8.30 17.07 -16.16
C PRO A 128 -7.66 15.67 -16.27
N ILE A 129 -6.37 15.54 -15.97
CA ILE A 129 -5.62 14.30 -16.23
C ILE A 129 -5.84 13.29 -15.12
N GLY A 130 -5.75 13.72 -13.86
CA GLY A 130 -5.90 12.87 -12.69
C GLY A 130 -6.88 13.45 -11.68
N PHE A 131 -6.63 13.12 -10.42
CA PHE A 131 -7.49 13.49 -9.30
C PHE A 131 -6.72 14.16 -8.15
N GLY A 132 -5.48 14.55 -8.39
CA GLY A 132 -4.68 15.24 -7.39
C GLY A 132 -5.39 16.48 -6.86
N ASP A 133 -5.32 16.65 -5.55
CA ASP A 133 -6.03 17.68 -4.79
C ASP A 133 -5.27 17.91 -3.46
N LYS A 134 -4.61 19.06 -3.35
CA LYS A 134 -3.73 19.35 -2.21
C LYS A 134 -4.48 19.53 -0.90
N ASP A 135 -5.73 20.02 -0.96
CA ASP A 135 -6.55 20.24 0.23
C ASP A 135 -7.00 18.90 0.80
N LYS A 136 -7.42 17.98 -0.09
CA LYS A 136 -7.69 16.59 0.30
C LYS A 136 -6.44 15.89 0.81
N ALA A 137 -5.29 16.11 0.19
CA ALA A 137 -4.04 15.52 0.68
C ALA A 137 -3.75 15.91 2.13
N ASP A 138 -3.82 17.21 2.47
CA ASP A 138 -3.60 17.69 3.83
C ASP A 138 -4.65 17.14 4.82
N GLU A 139 -5.92 17.11 4.44
CA GLU A 139 -7.00 16.55 5.26
C GLU A 139 -6.75 15.07 5.61
N MET A 140 -6.49 14.24 4.59
CA MET A 140 -6.28 12.80 4.77
C MET A 140 -5.00 12.52 5.57
N LEU A 141 -3.90 13.25 5.30
CA LEU A 141 -2.64 13.05 6.04
C LEU A 141 -2.76 13.48 7.50
N LYS A 142 -3.47 14.58 7.80
CA LYS A 142 -3.77 14.98 9.18
C LYS A 142 -4.64 13.94 9.90
N LYS A 143 -5.61 13.35 9.20
CA LYS A 143 -6.41 12.24 9.74
C LYS A 143 -5.52 11.04 10.10
N ALA A 144 -4.59 10.68 9.21
CA ALA A 144 -3.63 9.61 9.47
C ALA A 144 -2.75 9.89 10.70
N LEU A 145 -2.24 11.12 10.84
CA LEU A 145 -1.46 11.55 12.00
C LEU A 145 -2.26 11.53 13.30
N ALA A 146 -3.56 11.84 13.25
CA ALA A 146 -4.42 11.75 14.44
C ALA A 146 -4.62 10.31 14.91
N ILE A 147 -4.65 9.34 13.98
CA ILE A 147 -4.79 7.91 14.29
C ILE A 147 -3.45 7.30 14.74
N ASN A 148 -2.35 7.66 14.07
CA ASN A 148 -1.02 7.11 14.32
C ASN A 148 0.03 8.22 14.41
N PRO A 149 0.06 8.96 15.54
CA PRO A 149 0.88 10.16 15.67
C PRO A 149 2.38 9.87 15.64
N ASP A 150 2.81 8.68 16.02
CA ASP A 150 4.23 8.30 16.14
C ASP A 150 4.67 7.29 15.06
N GLY A 151 3.79 6.98 14.11
CA GLY A 151 4.06 6.04 13.02
C GLY A 151 5.04 6.61 11.99
N ILE A 152 5.91 5.74 11.46
CA ILE A 152 6.93 6.13 10.48
C ILE A 152 6.30 6.65 9.18
N ASP A 153 5.34 5.92 8.61
CA ASP A 153 4.72 6.26 7.33
C ASP A 153 3.87 7.55 7.38
N PRO A 154 2.90 7.74 8.31
CA PRO A 154 2.11 8.98 8.34
C PRO A 154 2.96 10.23 8.57
N ASN A 155 3.98 10.16 9.42
CA ASN A 155 4.91 11.29 9.62
C ASN A 155 5.80 11.53 8.40
N TYR A 156 6.28 10.48 7.73
CA TYR A 156 7.06 10.62 6.51
C TYR A 156 6.23 11.27 5.40
N PHE A 157 5.05 10.73 5.09
CA PHE A 157 4.23 11.24 3.99
C PHE A 157 3.71 12.65 4.24
N TYR A 158 3.44 13.03 5.50
CA TYR A 158 3.14 14.43 5.80
C TYR A 158 4.37 15.33 5.64
N GLY A 159 5.55 14.85 6.07
CA GLY A 159 6.82 15.53 5.82
C GLY A 159 7.11 15.76 4.33
N ASP A 160 6.97 14.73 3.49
CA ASP A 160 7.15 14.82 2.03
C ASP A 160 6.13 15.77 1.40
N TYR A 161 4.84 15.68 1.78
CA TYR A 161 3.81 16.64 1.35
C TYR A 161 4.22 18.08 1.67
N LEU A 162 4.68 18.35 2.89
CA LEU A 162 5.14 19.67 3.31
C LEU A 162 6.35 20.15 2.49
N LEU A 163 7.27 19.25 2.10
CA LEU A 163 8.36 19.60 1.17
C LEU A 163 7.83 20.02 -0.20
N LYS A 164 6.85 19.29 -0.76
CA LYS A 164 6.23 19.66 -2.04
C LYS A 164 5.52 21.02 -1.98
N GLU A 165 4.96 21.36 -0.82
CA GLU A 165 4.37 22.68 -0.54
C GLU A 165 5.39 23.74 -0.11
N LYS A 166 6.71 23.44 -0.15
CA LYS A 166 7.80 24.34 0.22
C LYS A 166 7.77 24.81 1.69
N ARG A 167 7.10 24.07 2.57
CA ARG A 167 7.01 24.30 4.02
C ARG A 167 8.14 23.56 4.75
N THR A 168 9.37 23.96 4.47
CA THR A 168 10.60 23.22 4.85
C THR A 168 10.79 23.02 6.35
N ASP A 169 10.49 24.02 7.18
CA ASP A 169 10.66 23.92 8.63
C ASP A 169 9.70 22.90 9.25
N GLU A 170 8.45 22.89 8.77
CA GLU A 170 7.45 21.92 9.21
C GLU A 170 7.80 20.53 8.70
N ALA A 171 8.21 20.41 7.43
CA ALA A 171 8.69 19.16 6.87
C ALA A 171 9.83 18.57 7.71
N ARG A 172 10.83 19.39 8.07
CA ARG A 172 11.96 18.97 8.92
C ARG A 172 11.47 18.39 10.25
N ARG A 173 10.46 19.00 10.88
CA ARG A 173 9.88 18.50 12.14
C ARG A 173 9.23 17.11 11.97
N PHE A 174 8.37 16.93 10.97
CA PHE A 174 7.68 15.66 10.74
C PHE A 174 8.61 14.55 10.24
N LEU A 175 9.55 14.86 9.35
CA LEU A 175 10.57 13.91 8.89
C LEU A 175 11.48 13.47 10.04
N THR A 176 11.91 14.39 10.92
CA THR A 176 12.69 14.04 12.12
C THR A 176 11.87 13.14 13.06
N LYS A 177 10.56 13.38 13.18
CA LYS A 177 9.67 12.53 13.95
C LYS A 177 9.57 11.13 13.33
N ALA A 178 9.37 11.03 12.02
CA ALA A 178 9.36 9.77 11.28
C ALA A 178 10.68 8.98 11.48
N LEU A 179 11.83 9.67 11.44
CA LEU A 179 13.15 9.05 11.65
C LEU A 179 13.32 8.44 13.05
N LYS A 180 12.55 8.92 14.04
CA LYS A 180 12.55 8.41 15.42
C LYS A 180 11.42 7.45 15.74
N ALA A 181 10.54 7.18 14.77
CA ALA A 181 9.40 6.28 14.97
C ALA A 181 9.86 4.88 15.45
N PRO A 182 9.09 4.20 16.33
CA PRO A 182 9.42 2.85 16.79
C PRO A 182 9.58 1.86 15.64
N ALA A 183 10.46 0.87 15.80
CA ALA A 183 10.57 -0.23 14.86
C ALA A 183 9.30 -1.09 14.88
N ARG A 184 8.87 -1.56 13.71
CA ARG A 184 7.76 -2.50 13.57
C ARG A 184 8.34 -3.92 13.39
N PRO A 185 8.16 -4.84 14.36
CA PRO A 185 8.65 -6.22 14.23
C PRO A 185 8.15 -6.89 12.94
N GLY A 186 9.05 -7.53 12.19
CA GLY A 186 8.74 -8.18 10.90
C GLY A 186 8.63 -7.21 9.72
N ARG A 187 8.95 -5.92 9.90
CA ARG A 187 8.91 -4.88 8.86
C ARG A 187 10.27 -4.21 8.66
N GLU A 188 11.36 -4.88 9.02
CA GLU A 188 12.71 -4.32 9.06
C GLU A 188 13.17 -3.81 7.69
N ILE A 189 12.86 -4.53 6.60
CA ILE A 189 13.19 -4.10 5.22
C ILE A 189 12.49 -2.78 4.89
N ALA A 190 11.19 -2.70 5.19
CA ALA A 190 10.38 -1.51 4.94
C ALA A 190 10.85 -0.32 5.79
N ASP A 191 11.04 -0.54 7.10
CA ASP A 191 11.43 0.53 8.03
C ASP A 191 12.83 1.06 7.71
N ASN A 192 13.81 0.18 7.44
CA ASN A 192 15.15 0.61 7.07
C ASN A 192 15.16 1.33 5.72
N GLY A 193 14.36 0.87 4.75
CA GLY A 193 14.16 1.55 3.47
C GLY A 193 13.59 2.95 3.65
N ARG A 194 12.51 3.06 4.43
CA ARG A 194 11.83 4.33 4.72
C ARG A 194 12.73 5.31 5.48
N ARG A 195 13.57 4.84 6.41
CA ARG A 195 14.56 5.70 7.09
C ARG A 195 15.57 6.30 6.12
N ARG A 196 16.05 5.53 5.13
CA ARG A 196 16.92 6.08 4.07
C ARG A 196 16.22 7.12 3.22
N ASP A 197 14.93 6.92 2.90
CA ASP A 197 14.12 7.93 2.22
C ASP A 197 14.02 9.22 3.06
N ILE A 198 13.69 9.09 4.35
CA ILE A 198 13.61 10.22 5.28
C ILE A 198 14.94 10.97 5.38
N GLU A 199 16.06 10.26 5.52
CA GLU A 199 17.39 10.86 5.61
C GLU A 199 17.76 11.65 4.35
N ARG A 200 17.50 11.08 3.16
CA ARG A 200 17.67 11.76 1.88
C ARG A 200 16.85 13.04 1.82
N ASP A 201 15.58 12.97 2.23
CA ASP A 201 14.68 14.12 2.15
C ASP A 201 15.09 15.21 3.16
N LEU A 202 15.55 14.84 4.37
CA LEU A 202 16.12 15.78 5.35
C LEU A 202 17.38 16.47 4.85
N GLN A 203 18.26 15.76 4.13
CA GLN A 203 19.46 16.33 3.51
C GLN A 203 19.16 17.30 2.37
N SER A 204 17.98 17.19 1.74
CA SER A 204 17.54 18.10 0.69
C SER A 204 17.06 19.46 1.21
N ILE A 205 16.82 19.58 2.52
CA ILE A 205 16.36 20.82 3.14
C ILE A 205 17.58 21.72 3.42
N PRO A 206 17.62 22.95 2.87
CA PRO A 206 18.69 23.91 3.11
C PRO A 206 18.97 24.22 4.59
#